data_AF-A0A7V6M9I0-F1
#
_entry.id   AF-A0A7V6M9I0-F1
#
_cell.length_a   1.000
_cell.length_b   1.000
_cell.length_c   1.000
_cell.angle_alpha   90.00
_cell.angle_beta   90.00
_cell.angle_gamma   90.00
#
_symmetry.space_group_name_H-M   'P 1'
#
loop_
_entity.id
_entity.type
_entity.pdbx_description
1 polymer ?
#
loop_
_entity_poly.entity_id
_entity_poly.type
_entity_poly.pdbx_seq_one_letter_code
_entity_poly.pdbx_strand_id
1 'polypeptide(L)'
;MDKRLKAVLTFLGIVLLLAVFYFLGKSFYSDSKGELTIILVNEQAEVVSEKDVYFEEGDTLLQILSDNFDVDIKEYPFGSMILKIDSLDSEDNYFIAIFLNGEEPSAGIDGIEFQDGDEIKFVRTAYDPLFGN
;
A
#
# COMPACT_ATOMS: atom_id res chain seq x y z
N MET A 1 -33.15 11.11 -35.43
CA MET A 1 -33.02 11.41 -33.99
C MET A 1 -33.00 12.91 -33.80
N ASP A 2 -33.99 13.45 -33.08
CA ASP A 2 -34.14 14.89 -32.83
C ASP A 2 -32.88 15.44 -32.15
N LYS A 3 -32.42 16.62 -32.57
CA LYS A 3 -31.28 17.34 -31.95
C LYS A 3 -31.53 17.55 -30.45
N ARG A 4 -32.80 17.74 -30.05
CA ARG A 4 -33.22 17.87 -28.65
C ARG A 4 -33.02 16.58 -27.86
N LEU A 5 -33.34 15.42 -28.46
CA LEU A 5 -33.18 14.12 -27.82
C LEU A 5 -31.70 13.77 -27.61
N LYS A 6 -30.82 14.12 -28.57
CA LYS A 6 -29.37 13.94 -28.41
C LYS A 6 -28.83 14.79 -27.26
N ALA A 7 -29.24 16.04 -27.16
CA ALA A 7 -28.79 16.95 -26.10
C ALA A 7 -29.17 16.44 -24.69
N VAL A 8 -30.39 15.89 -24.53
CA VAL A 8 -30.84 15.32 -23.25
C VAL A 8 -30.01 14.08 -22.87
N LEU A 9 -29.73 13.18 -23.83
CA LEU A 9 -28.93 11.98 -23.57
C LEU A 9 -27.49 12.33 -23.20
N THR A 10 -26.88 13.33 -23.85
CA THR A 10 -25.52 13.79 -23.50
C THR A 10 -25.48 14.37 -22.10
N PHE A 11 -26.47 15.18 -21.72
CA PHE A 11 -26.53 15.77 -20.38
C PHE A 11 -26.74 14.69 -19.30
N LEU A 12 -27.62 13.72 -19.55
CA LEU A 12 -27.83 12.59 -18.64
C LEU A 12 -26.55 11.76 -18.46
N GLY A 13 -25.79 11.55 -19.53
CA GLY A 13 -24.50 10.86 -19.49
C GLY A 13 -23.48 11.60 -18.62
N ILE A 14 -23.38 12.93 -18.73
CA ILE A 14 -22.48 13.75 -17.92
C ILE A 14 -22.87 13.73 -16.44
N VAL A 15 -24.18 13.81 -16.14
CA VAL A 15 -24.67 13.72 -14.75
C VAL A 15 -24.39 12.34 -14.15
N LEU A 16 -24.57 11.27 -14.92
CA LEU A 16 -24.19 9.91 -14.48
C LEU A 16 -22.69 9.79 -14.25
N LEU A 17 -21.86 10.39 -15.12
CA LEU A 17 -20.41 10.39 -14.98
C LEU A 17 -19.96 11.14 -13.72
N LEU A 18 -20.56 12.31 -13.45
CA LEU A 18 -20.30 13.09 -12.24
C LEU A 18 -20.81 12.39 -10.97
N ALA A 19 -21.95 11.71 -11.05
CA ALA A 19 -22.46 10.89 -9.95
C ALA A 19 -21.51 9.73 -9.65
N VAL A 20 -21.02 9.04 -10.68
CA VAL A 20 -20.01 7.97 -10.55
C VAL A 20 -18.74 8.52 -9.91
N PHE A 21 -18.20 9.66 -10.36
CA PHE A 21 -17.04 10.29 -9.71
C PHE A 21 -17.30 10.69 -8.25
N TYR A 22 -18.50 11.18 -7.93
CA TYR A 22 -18.90 11.52 -6.57
C TYR A 22 -19.04 10.28 -5.68
N PHE A 23 -19.63 9.20 -6.20
CA PHE A 23 -19.78 7.94 -5.47
C PHE A 23 -18.45 7.19 -5.32
N LEU A 24 -17.59 7.17 -6.35
CA LEU A 24 -16.23 6.62 -6.24
C LEU A 24 -15.38 7.45 -5.28
N GLY A 25 -15.40 8.79 -5.38
CA GLY A 25 -14.63 9.65 -4.49
C GLY A 25 -15.01 9.50 -3.02
N LYS A 26 -16.27 9.14 -2.73
CA LYS A 26 -16.72 8.85 -1.36
C LYS A 26 -16.34 7.46 -0.86
N SER A 27 -16.12 6.48 -1.74
CA SER A 27 -15.72 5.13 -1.36
C SER A 27 -14.22 4.96 -1.10
N PHE A 28 -13.39 5.98 -1.34
CA PHE A 28 -11.95 5.96 -1.05
C PHE A 28 -11.55 6.73 0.23
N TYR A 29 -12.47 7.47 0.86
CA TYR A 29 -12.22 8.07 2.18
C TYR A 29 -12.91 7.20 3.23
N SER A 30 -12.20 6.14 3.63
CA SER A 30 -12.54 5.38 4.83
C SER A 30 -12.18 6.21 6.04
N ASP A 31 -13.08 6.26 7.02
CA ASP A 31 -12.92 6.84 8.36
C ASP A 31 -12.01 5.92 9.21
N SER A 32 -10.91 5.43 8.62
CA SER A 32 -10.22 4.22 9.07
C SER A 32 -9.16 4.56 10.10
N LYS A 33 -9.57 4.51 11.36
CA LYS A 33 -8.72 3.98 12.42
C LYS A 33 -8.94 2.47 12.51
N GLY A 34 -7.94 1.74 12.96
CA GLY A 34 -8.02 0.29 13.03
C GLY A 34 -6.75 -0.36 13.54
N GLU A 35 -6.65 -1.66 13.31
CA GLU A 35 -5.49 -2.50 13.62
C GLU A 35 -4.94 -3.10 12.32
N LEU A 36 -3.62 -3.14 12.19
CA LEU A 36 -2.89 -3.84 11.13
C LEU A 36 -2.06 -4.95 11.75
N THR A 37 -1.94 -6.08 11.05
CA THR A 37 -0.95 -7.10 11.39
C THR A 37 0.27 -6.93 10.50
N ILE A 38 1.42 -6.58 11.10
CA ILE A 38 2.70 -6.48 10.41
C ILE A 38 3.50 -7.77 10.62
N ILE A 39 3.94 -8.40 9.54
CA ILE A 39 4.66 -9.68 9.59
C ILE A 39 6.01 -9.54 8.87
N LEU A 40 7.08 -9.93 9.52
CA LEU A 40 8.43 -9.99 8.96
C LEU A 40 8.79 -11.44 8.65
N VAL A 41 9.21 -11.70 7.42
CA VAL A 41 9.55 -13.03 6.91
C VAL A 41 10.97 -13.03 6.36
N ASN A 42 11.80 -13.98 6.80
CA ASN A 42 13.18 -14.14 6.31
C ASN A 42 13.23 -14.86 4.95
N GLU A 43 14.42 -15.00 4.39
CA GLU A 43 14.62 -15.65 3.09
C GLU A 43 14.34 -17.16 3.09
N GLN A 44 14.23 -17.80 4.27
CA GLN A 44 13.80 -19.19 4.42
C GLN A 44 12.27 -19.35 4.51
N ALA A 45 11.53 -18.26 4.29
CA ALA A 45 10.07 -18.20 4.44
C ALA A 45 9.58 -18.46 5.88
N GLU A 46 10.42 -18.18 6.88
CA GLU A 46 10.07 -18.27 8.29
C GLU A 46 9.60 -16.90 8.80
N VAL A 47 8.51 -16.88 9.57
CA VAL A 47 8.05 -15.67 10.27
C VAL A 47 9.00 -15.39 11.43
N VAL A 48 9.70 -14.25 11.36
CA VAL A 48 10.67 -13.82 12.38
C VAL A 48 10.10 -12.78 13.33
N SER A 49 9.02 -12.09 12.94
CA SER A 49 8.26 -11.17 13.79
C SER A 49 6.82 -11.06 13.27
N GLU A 50 5.86 -10.95 14.18
CA GLU A 50 4.45 -10.70 13.89
C GLU A 50 3.91 -9.80 15.00
N LYS A 51 3.33 -8.66 14.62
CA LYS A 51 2.88 -7.63 15.55
C LYS A 51 1.62 -6.95 15.05
N ASP A 52 0.62 -6.86 15.92
CA ASP A 52 -0.54 -6.02 15.69
C ASP A 52 -0.24 -4.58 16.12
N VAL A 53 -0.56 -3.62 15.24
CA VAL A 53 -0.33 -2.18 15.44
C VAL A 53 -1.60 -1.40 15.16
N TYR A 54 -1.90 -0.43 16.01
CA TYR A 54 -3.03 0.47 15.80
C TYR A 54 -2.62 1.65 14.92
N PHE A 55 -3.56 2.10 14.10
CA PHE A 55 -3.43 3.30 13.29
C PHE A 55 -4.67 4.17 13.40
N GLU A 56 -4.48 5.47 13.23
CA GLU A 56 -5.54 6.47 13.15
C GLU A 56 -5.65 7.04 11.73
N GLU A 57 -6.70 7.82 11.48
CA GLU A 57 -6.91 8.47 10.20
C GLU A 57 -5.71 9.38 9.84
N GLY A 58 -5.14 9.14 8.65
CA GLY A 58 -4.03 9.94 8.11
C GLY A 58 -2.64 9.43 8.49
N ASP A 59 -2.53 8.38 9.31
CA ASP A 59 -1.25 7.70 9.53
C ASP A 59 -0.75 7.07 8.23
N THR A 60 0.54 7.20 7.97
CA THR A 60 1.21 6.53 6.86
C THR A 60 1.85 5.23 7.35
N LEU A 61 2.02 4.25 6.46
CA LEU A 61 2.73 3.03 6.83
C LEU A 61 4.15 3.35 7.30
N LEU A 62 4.83 4.29 6.66
CA LEU A 62 6.14 4.79 7.10
C LEU A 62 6.14 5.24 8.58
N GLN A 63 5.16 6.03 8.99
CA GLN A 63 5.03 6.52 10.36
C GLN A 63 4.79 5.34 11.32
N ILE A 64 3.83 4.47 11.00
CA ILE A 64 3.49 3.28 11.79
C ILE A 64 4.74 2.41 12.00
N LEU A 65 5.50 2.17 10.94
CA LEU A 65 6.73 1.38 11.02
C LEU A 65 7.78 2.06 11.91
N SER A 66 8.01 3.35 11.73
CA SER A 66 9.01 4.12 12.49
C SER A 66 8.69 4.18 13.99
N ASP A 67 7.41 4.16 14.37
CA ASP A 67 6.99 4.19 15.77
C ASP A 67 7.06 2.81 16.45
N ASN A 68 7.08 1.73 15.66
CA ASN A 68 6.88 0.38 16.16
C ASN A 68 8.06 -0.58 15.96
N PHE A 69 9.01 -0.23 15.08
CA PHE A 69 10.11 -1.06 14.62
C PHE A 69 11.39 -0.23 14.46
N ASP A 70 12.55 -0.88 14.46
CA ASP A 70 13.83 -0.25 14.08
C ASP A 70 13.97 -0.25 12.56
N VAL A 71 13.73 0.90 11.92
CA VAL A 71 13.72 1.04 10.46
C VAL A 71 14.81 1.96 9.94
N ASP A 72 15.54 1.48 8.92
CA ASP A 72 16.43 2.31 8.11
C ASP A 72 15.86 2.47 6.71
N ILE A 73 15.82 3.70 6.24
CA ILE A 73 15.11 4.07 5.02
C ILE A 73 16.00 4.95 4.16
N LYS A 74 15.85 4.78 2.84
CA LYS A 74 16.48 5.64 1.86
C LYS A 74 15.44 6.26 0.95
N GLU A 75 15.39 7.59 0.97
CA GLU A 75 14.52 8.36 0.10
C GLU A 75 15.06 8.41 -1.33
N TYR A 76 14.18 8.21 -2.29
CA TYR A 76 14.43 8.43 -3.71
C TYR A 76 13.36 9.34 -4.32
N PRO A 77 13.60 9.95 -5.49
CA PRO A 77 12.60 10.79 -6.16
C PRO A 77 11.28 10.09 -6.50
N PHE A 78 11.27 8.76 -6.50
CA PHE A 78 10.10 7.93 -6.81
C PHE A 78 9.49 7.26 -5.56
N GLY A 79 10.00 7.55 -4.36
CA GLY A 79 9.53 6.98 -3.09
C GLY A 79 10.65 6.51 -2.17
N SER A 80 10.28 6.21 -0.94
CA SER A 80 11.13 5.69 0.12
C SER A 80 11.27 4.17 0.00
N MET A 81 12.50 3.70 0.12
CA MET A 81 12.82 2.28 0.16
C MET A 81 13.26 1.88 1.57
N ILE A 82 12.68 0.81 2.11
CA ILE A 82 13.16 0.19 3.34
C ILE A 82 14.48 -0.51 3.05
N LEU A 83 15.55 -0.12 3.74
CA LEU A 83 16.82 -0.82 3.74
C LEU A 83 16.91 -1.83 4.89
N LYS A 84 16.24 -1.54 6.01
CA LYS A 84 16.19 -2.41 7.19
C LYS A 84 14.87 -2.25 7.93
N ILE A 85 14.36 -3.35 8.49
CA ILE A 85 13.28 -3.37 9.48
C ILE A 85 13.54 -4.48 10.50
N ASP A 86 13.81 -4.10 11.76
CA ASP A 86 14.25 -4.98 12.84
C ASP A 86 15.40 -5.92 12.40
N SER A 87 15.09 -7.21 12.22
CA SER A 87 16.05 -8.26 11.85
C SER A 87 16.19 -8.48 10.35
N LEU A 88 15.41 -7.78 9.52
CA LEU A 88 15.49 -7.87 8.06
C LEU A 88 16.33 -6.71 7.51
N ASP A 89 17.19 -7.02 6.53
CA ASP A 89 18.01 -6.06 5.79
C ASP A 89 17.96 -6.33 4.28
N SER A 90 18.28 -5.31 3.48
CA SER A 90 18.43 -5.37 2.02
C SER A 90 19.90 -5.53 1.59
N GLU A 91 20.75 -6.15 2.39
CA GLU A 91 22.17 -6.39 2.03
C GLU A 91 22.32 -7.70 1.22
N ASP A 92 23.53 -8.03 0.79
CA ASP A 92 23.87 -9.33 0.16
C ASP A 92 23.04 -9.75 -1.07
N ASN A 93 22.61 -8.79 -1.90
CA ASN A 93 21.69 -8.98 -3.02
C ASN A 93 20.28 -9.40 -2.59
N TYR A 94 19.81 -8.94 -1.44
CA TYR A 94 18.42 -9.05 -1.04
C TYR A 94 17.73 -7.68 -1.08
N PHE A 95 16.41 -7.70 -1.15
CA PHE A 95 15.56 -6.55 -0.92
C PHE A 95 14.38 -6.97 -0.05
N ILE A 96 13.69 -6.00 0.54
CA ILE A 96 12.50 -6.25 1.35
C ILE A 96 11.29 -6.03 0.46
N ALA A 97 10.64 -7.12 0.04
CA ALA A 97 9.40 -7.10 -0.71
C ALA A 97 8.22 -6.83 0.23
N ILE A 98 7.19 -6.14 -0.25
CA ILE A 98 6.02 -5.75 0.54
C ILE A 98 4.79 -6.41 -0.08
N PHE A 99 3.95 -7.02 0.74
CA PHE A 99 2.67 -7.57 0.32
C PHE A 99 1.56 -7.08 1.26
N LEU A 100 0.48 -6.57 0.68
CA LEU A 100 -0.74 -6.22 1.39
C LEU A 100 -1.77 -7.32 1.11
N ASN A 101 -2.22 -8.01 2.16
CA ASN A 101 -3.17 -9.13 2.06
C ASN A 101 -2.75 -10.21 1.04
N GLY A 102 -1.43 -10.42 0.89
CA GLY A 102 -0.85 -11.40 -0.02
C GLY A 102 -0.62 -10.93 -1.46
N GLU A 103 -0.92 -9.68 -1.80
CA GLU A 103 -0.69 -9.09 -3.12
C GLU A 103 0.36 -7.97 -3.07
N GLU A 104 1.12 -7.78 -4.15
CA GLU A 104 2.04 -6.65 -4.26
C GLU A 104 1.25 -5.33 -4.36
N PRO A 105 1.45 -4.37 -3.44
CA PRO A 105 0.70 -3.14 -3.46
C PRO A 105 1.10 -2.27 -4.66
N SER A 106 0.16 -1.47 -5.18
CA SER A 106 0.41 -0.54 -6.28
C SER A 106 1.26 0.68 -5.90
N ALA A 107 1.47 0.89 -4.61
CA ALA A 107 2.26 1.98 -4.05
C ALA A 107 3.21 1.45 -2.97
N GLY A 108 4.34 2.14 -2.80
CA GLY A 108 5.29 1.85 -1.72
C GLY A 108 4.82 2.37 -0.36
N ILE A 109 5.70 2.29 0.65
CA ILE A 109 5.39 2.64 2.05
C ILE A 109 4.92 4.08 2.29
N ASP A 110 5.21 5.01 1.39
CA ASP A 110 4.78 6.40 1.52
C ASP A 110 3.31 6.63 1.13
N GLY A 111 2.71 5.70 0.39
CA GLY A 111 1.40 5.91 -0.24
C GLY A 111 0.54 4.66 -0.36
N ILE A 112 0.93 3.57 0.31
CA ILE A 112 0.07 2.40 0.45
C ILE A 112 -1.13 2.74 1.33
N GLU A 113 -2.32 2.46 0.81
CA GLU A 113 -3.57 2.58 1.56
C GLU A 113 -3.90 1.23 2.18
N PHE A 114 -4.32 1.25 3.45
CA PHE A 114 -4.67 0.06 4.23
C PHE A 114 -5.88 0.34 5.12
N GLN A 115 -6.56 -0.73 5.53
CA GLN A 115 -7.81 -0.72 6.27
C GLN A 115 -7.71 -1.56 7.54
N ASP A 116 -8.70 -1.40 8.42
CA ASP A 116 -8.79 -2.19 9.65
C ASP A 116 -8.81 -3.70 9.34
N GLY A 117 -7.94 -4.45 10.01
CA GLY A 117 -7.77 -5.88 9.84
C GLY A 117 -6.88 -6.31 8.67
N ASP A 118 -6.25 -5.38 7.96
CA ASP A 118 -5.30 -5.72 6.89
C ASP A 118 -4.00 -6.32 7.43
N GLU A 119 -3.43 -7.22 6.64
CA GLU A 119 -2.13 -7.83 6.90
C GLU A 119 -1.08 -7.27 5.93
N ILE A 120 0.06 -6.80 6.45
CA ILE A 120 1.20 -6.36 5.65
C ILE A 120 2.40 -7.24 5.95
N LYS A 121 2.88 -7.95 4.93
CA LYS A 121 4.07 -8.78 5.00
C LYS A 121 5.29 -8.08 4.38
N PHE A 122 6.39 -8.07 5.13
CA PHE A 122 7.71 -7.71 4.64
C PHE A 122 8.56 -8.97 4.49
N VAL A 123 8.99 -9.28 3.27
CA VAL A 123 9.68 -10.53 2.94
C VAL A 123 11.07 -10.23 2.43
N ARG A 124 12.10 -10.74 3.11
CA ARG A 124 13.48 -10.66 2.62
C ARG A 124 13.65 -11.57 1.41
N THR A 125 13.84 -10.95 0.25
CA THR A 125 13.74 -11.60 -1.05
C THR A 125 15.05 -11.45 -1.81
N ALA A 126 15.58 -12.54 -2.35
CA ALA A 126 16.79 -12.51 -3.16
C ALA A 126 16.54 -11.77 -4.48
N TYR A 127 17.46 -10.88 -4.84
CA TYR A 127 17.49 -10.23 -6.14
C TYR A 127 17.95 -11.23 -7.21
N ASP A 128 17.07 -11.52 -8.18
CA ASP A 128 17.41 -12.30 -9.36
C ASP A 128 17.56 -11.38 -10.59
N PRO A 129 18.80 -11.15 -11.07
CA PRO A 129 19.05 -10.27 -12.21
C PRO A 129 18.47 -10.78 -13.54
N LEU A 130 17.99 -12.02 -13.62
CA LEU A 130 17.38 -12.58 -14.84
C LEU A 130 15.91 -12.19 -15.03
N PHE A 131 15.28 -11.58 -14.02
CA PHE A 131 13.88 -11.13 -14.07
C PHE A 131 13.72 -9.61 -14.05
N GLY A 132 14.81 -8.84 -13.96
CA GLY A 132 14.80 -7.38 -14.11
C GLY A 132 14.91 -6.96 -15.57
N ASN A 133 13.79 -6.80 -16.27
CA ASN A 133 13.72 -6.14 -17.58
C ASN A 133 13.15 -4.73 -17.46
#